data_AF-A0A8H5DGR1-F1
#
_entry.id   AF-A0A8H5DGR1-F1
#
_cell.length_a   1.000
_cell.length_b   1.000
_cell.length_c   1.000
_cell.angle_alpha   90.00
_cell.angle_beta   90.00
_cell.angle_gamma   90.00
#
_symmetry.space_group_name_H-M   'P 1'
#
loop_
_entity.id
_entity.type
_entity.pdbx_description
1 polymer ?
#
loop_
_entity_poly.entity_id
_entity_poly.type
_entity_poly.pdbx_seq_one_letter_code
_entity_poly.pdbx_strand_id
1 'polypeptide(L)'
;METTIQVDRNHLPLLDNVLTVLQGHMEELLVRLSKFLEIKKHLPAAPAGRHQNIDLLAKQCSFELTWAIQTYSMYKGFRELVEPLPVHSDSLELPGSLGLD
;
A
#
# COMPACT_ATOMS: atom_id res chain seq x y z
N MET A 1 23.99 15.59 -10.79
CA MET A 1 24.09 15.48 -9.33
C MET A 1 22.90 14.67 -8.86
N GLU A 2 23.14 13.46 -8.38
CA GLU A 2 22.11 12.58 -7.85
C GLU A 2 22.00 12.89 -6.35
N THR A 3 20.96 13.62 -5.96
CA THR A 3 20.67 13.91 -4.55
C THR A 3 20.01 12.68 -3.93
N THR A 4 20.78 11.89 -3.20
CA THR A 4 20.24 10.80 -2.39
C THR A 4 19.52 11.38 -1.19
N ILE A 5 18.18 11.27 -1.17
CA ILE A 5 17.39 11.67 -0.01
C ILE A 5 17.55 10.57 1.05
N GLN A 6 18.20 10.89 2.16
CA GLN A 6 18.27 10.02 3.34
C GLN A 6 16.93 10.08 4.06
N VAL A 7 16.18 8.97 4.02
CA VAL A 7 14.92 8.84 4.76
C VAL A 7 15.24 8.34 6.16
N ASP A 8 15.01 9.19 7.16
CA ASP A 8 15.16 8.85 8.58
C ASP A 8 13.80 8.79 9.30
N ARG A 9 13.82 8.52 10.61
CA ARG A 9 12.60 8.40 11.43
C ARG A 9 11.71 9.65 11.41
N ASN A 10 12.27 10.84 11.15
CA ASN A 10 11.50 12.09 11.10
C ASN A 10 10.57 12.15 9.88
N HIS A 11 10.82 11.30 8.87
CA HIS A 11 10.03 11.21 7.65
C HIS A 11 8.93 10.14 7.72
N LEU A 12 8.91 9.30 8.77
CA LEU A 12 7.89 8.26 8.96
C LEU A 12 6.45 8.81 8.93
N PRO A 13 6.11 9.95 9.57
CA PRO A 13 4.75 10.49 9.51
C PRO A 13 4.31 10.88 8.09
N LEU A 14 5.23 11.32 7.24
CA LEU A 14 4.94 11.62 5.84
C LEU A 14 4.65 10.33 5.07
N LEU A 15 5.44 9.28 5.32
CA LEU A 15 5.23 7.96 4.74
C LEU A 15 3.88 7.36 5.18
N ASP A 16 3.55 7.48 6.46
CA ASP A 16 2.26 7.03 7.03
C ASP A 16 1.08 7.74 6.37
N ASN A 17 1.20 9.06 6.15
CA ASN A 17 0.17 9.81 5.45
C ASN A 17 0.02 9.37 3.99
N VAL A 18 1.14 9.16 3.27
CA VAL A 18 1.11 8.64 1.89
C VAL A 18 0.44 7.26 1.84
N LEU A 19 0.79 6.37 2.76
CA LEU A 19 0.19 5.03 2.85
C LEU A 19 -1.31 5.11 3.13
N THR A 20 -1.73 6.00 4.05
CA THR A 20 -3.14 6.22 4.37
C THR A 20 -3.92 6.73 3.16
N VAL A 21 -3.37 7.70 2.42
CA VAL A 21 -3.98 8.24 1.20
C VAL A 21 -4.09 7.16 0.11
N LEU A 22 -3.04 6.37 -0.09
CA LEU A 22 -3.07 5.26 -1.04
C LEU A 22 -4.10 4.20 -0.66
N GLN A 23 -4.22 3.89 0.63
CA GLN A 23 -5.23 2.95 1.12
C GLN A 23 -6.65 3.46 0.84
N GLY A 24 -6.96 4.71 1.20
CA GLY A 24 -8.26 5.30 0.90
C GLY A 24 -8.55 5.35 -0.61
N HIS A 25 -7.54 5.60 -1.44
CA HIS A 25 -7.69 5.57 -2.90
C HIS A 25 -7.98 4.15 -3.42
N MET A 26 -7.30 3.12 -2.90
CA MET A 26 -7.59 1.73 -3.25
C MET A 26 -9.03 1.33 -2.89
N GLU A 27 -9.52 1.73 -1.71
CA GLU A 27 -10.90 1.49 -1.28
C GLU A 27 -11.90 2.17 -2.23
N GLU A 28 -11.63 3.42 -2.62
CA GLU A 28 -12.45 4.14 -3.59
C GLU A 28 -12.50 3.43 -4.95
N LEU A 29 -11.35 2.98 -5.46
CA LEU A 29 -11.26 2.26 -6.73
C LEU A 29 -12.05 0.94 -6.70
N LEU A 30 -11.98 0.20 -5.59
CA LEU A 30 -12.77 -1.02 -5.40
C LEU A 30 -14.28 -0.74 -5.42
N VAL A 31 -14.72 0.34 -4.78
CA VAL A 31 -16.12 0.78 -4.82
C VAL A 31 -16.54 1.17 -6.24
N ARG A 32 -15.70 1.91 -6.98
CA ARG A 32 -15.96 2.28 -8.39
C ARG A 32 -16.06 1.04 -9.28
N LEU A 33 -15.15 0.08 -9.14
CA LEU A 33 -15.17 -1.20 -9.85
C LEU A 33 -16.47 -1.96 -9.59
N SER A 34 -16.87 -2.09 -8.32
CA SER A 34 -18.14 -2.72 -7.94
C SER A 34 -19.34 -2.04 -8.61
N LYS A 35 -19.37 -0.71 -8.62
CA LYS A 35 -20.43 0.07 -9.28
C LYS A 35 -20.46 -0.17 -10.80
N PHE A 36 -19.32 -0.19 -11.47
CA PHE A 36 -19.26 -0.48 -12.92
C PHE A 36 -19.80 -1.87 -13.25
N LEU A 37 -19.43 -2.88 -12.47
CA LEU A 37 -19.94 -4.24 -12.64
C LEU A 37 -21.45 -4.30 -12.40
N GLU A 38 -21.96 -3.59 -11.41
CA GLU A 38 -23.39 -3.55 -11.12
C GLU A 38 -24.17 -2.83 -12.23
N ILE A 39 -23.70 -1.66 -12.68
CA ILE A 39 -24.30 -0.93 -13.81
C ILE A 39 -24.33 -1.82 -15.06
N LYS A 40 -23.25 -2.57 -15.33
CA LYS A 40 -23.18 -3.49 -16.47
C LYS A 40 -24.27 -4.57 -16.42
N LYS A 41 -24.60 -5.11 -15.24
CA LYS A 41 -25.66 -6.13 -15.09
C LYS A 41 -27.05 -5.57 -15.38
N HIS A 42 -27.30 -4.31 -15.02
CA HIS A 42 -28.61 -3.66 -15.21
C HIS A 42 -28.75 -2.97 -16.55
N LEU A 43 -27.71 -2.99 -17.38
CA LEU A 43 -27.80 -2.42 -18.71
C LEU A 43 -28.68 -3.30 -19.59
N PRO A 44 -29.71 -2.73 -20.24
CA PRO A 44 -30.44 -3.46 -21.27
C PRO A 44 -29.47 -3.86 -22.38
N ALA A 45 -29.83 -4.88 -23.17
CA ALA A 45 -29.13 -5.29 -24.38
C ALA A 45 -29.19 -4.19 -25.47
N ALA A 46 -28.61 -3.04 -25.16
CA ALA A 46 -28.40 -1.89 -26.02
C ALA A 46 -27.21 -2.17 -26.95
N PRO A 47 -27.06 -1.44 -28.08
CA PRO A 47 -25.94 -1.62 -28.98
C PRO A 47 -24.59 -1.61 -28.25
N ALA A 48 -23.66 -2.44 -28.75
CA ALA A 48 -22.42 -2.87 -28.09
C ALA A 48 -21.59 -1.75 -27.41
N GLY A 49 -21.69 -0.51 -27.88
CA GLY A 49 -20.91 0.62 -27.38
C GLY A 49 -21.06 0.95 -25.89
N ARG A 50 -22.26 0.83 -25.28
CA ARG A 50 -22.42 1.16 -23.84
C ARG A 50 -21.77 0.14 -22.91
N HIS A 51 -21.87 -1.14 -23.26
CA HIS A 51 -21.19 -2.22 -22.54
C HIS A 51 -19.67 -2.08 -22.68
N GLN A 52 -19.19 -1.78 -23.89
CA GLN A 52 -17.77 -1.54 -24.16
C GLN A 52 -17.22 -0.36 -23.36
N ASN A 53 -17.98 0.74 -23.23
CA ASN A 53 -17.54 1.89 -22.44
C ASN A 53 -17.37 1.54 -20.95
N ILE A 54 -18.29 0.75 -20.38
CA ILE A 54 -18.16 0.30 -19.00
C ILE A 54 -16.99 -0.67 -18.84
N ASP A 55 -16.76 -1.54 -19.83
CA ASP A 55 -15.60 -2.44 -19.82
C ASP A 55 -14.28 -1.67 -19.89
N LEU A 56 -14.23 -0.57 -20.63
CA LEU A 56 -13.07 0.33 -20.68
C LEU A 56 -12.86 1.05 -19.33
N LEU A 57 -13.92 1.59 -18.73
CA LEU A 57 -13.85 2.25 -17.42
C LEU A 57 -13.44 1.27 -16.31
N ALA A 58 -13.99 0.05 -16.34
CA ALA A 58 -13.61 -1.01 -15.41
C ALA A 58 -12.14 -1.42 -15.59
N LYS A 59 -11.65 -1.55 -16.84
CA LYS A 59 -10.23 -1.79 -17.12
C LYS A 59 -9.33 -0.69 -16.59
N GLN A 60 -9.67 0.58 -16.86
CA GLN A 60 -8.88 1.70 -16.36
C GLN A 60 -8.81 1.69 -14.83
N CYS A 61 -9.95 1.49 -14.16
CA CYS A 61 -10.01 1.39 -12.70
C CYS A 61 -9.13 0.25 -12.17
N SER A 62 -9.12 -0.91 -12.84
CA SER A 62 -8.25 -2.03 -12.47
C SER A 62 -6.76 -1.73 -12.67
N PHE A 63 -6.38 -0.99 -13.71
CA PHE A 63 -5.00 -0.55 -13.91
C PHE A 63 -4.55 0.42 -12.81
N GLU A 64 -5.38 1.41 -12.50
CA GLU A 64 -5.12 2.35 -11.40
C GLU A 64 -5.01 1.63 -10.06
N LEU A 65 -5.87 0.64 -9.80
CA LEU A 65 -5.81 -0.16 -8.58
C LEU A 65 -4.52 -0.99 -8.49
N THR A 66 -4.10 -1.60 -9.60
CA THR A 66 -2.84 -2.36 -9.66
C THR A 66 -1.65 -1.46 -9.37
N TRP A 67 -1.62 -0.27 -9.97
CA TRP A 67 -0.60 0.73 -9.69
C TRP A 67 -0.60 1.14 -8.21
N ALA A 68 -1.76 1.47 -7.65
CA ALA A 68 -1.90 1.87 -6.25
C ALA A 68 -1.40 0.79 -5.28
N ILE A 69 -1.71 -0.48 -5.52
CA ILE A 69 -1.22 -1.62 -4.72
C ILE A 69 0.31 -1.75 -4.78
N GLN A 70 0.89 -1.63 -5.97
CA GLN A 70 2.34 -1.72 -6.15
C GLN A 70 3.05 -0.55 -5.46
N THR A 71 2.54 0.66 -5.62
CA THR A 71 3.05 1.87 -4.98
C THR A 71 2.94 1.79 -3.46
N TYR A 72 1.79 1.36 -2.93
CA TYR A 72 1.60 1.13 -1.50
C TYR A 72 2.61 0.14 -0.94
N SER A 73 2.79 -1.00 -1.62
CA SER A 73 3.74 -2.05 -1.19
C SER A 73 5.18 -1.53 -1.16
N MET A 74 5.57 -0.72 -2.14
CA MET A 74 6.89 -0.09 -2.18
C MET A 74 7.10 0.88 -1.01
N TYR A 75 6.16 1.80 -0.76
CA TYR A 75 6.27 2.74 0.37
C TYR A 75 6.20 2.06 1.73
N LYS A 76 5.43 0.98 1.84
CA LYS A 76 5.39 0.16 3.04
C LYS A 76 6.75 -0.49 3.30
N GLY A 77 7.40 -1.02 2.26
CA GLY A 77 8.76 -1.53 2.37
C GLY A 77 9.77 -0.47 2.81
N PHE A 78 9.67 0.77 2.31
CA PHE A 78 10.51 1.87 2.79
C PHE A 78 10.25 2.20 4.27
N ARG A 79 9.00 2.17 4.72
CA ARG A 79 8.64 2.35 6.13
C ARG A 79 9.31 1.32 7.02
N GLU A 80 9.22 0.05 6.63
CA GLU A 80 9.78 -1.10 7.34
C GLU A 80 11.32 -1.10 7.36
N LEU A 81 11.98 -0.48 6.38
CA LEU A 81 13.44 -0.30 6.39
C LEU A 81 13.90 0.80 7.35
N VAL A 82 13.08 1.83 7.58
CA VAL A 82 13.40 2.99 8.44
C VAL A 82 13.04 2.73 9.91
N GLU A 83 12.00 1.93 10.15
CA GLU A 83 11.65 1.43 11.48
C GLU A 83 12.49 0.17 11.75
N PRO A 84 13.55 0.22 12.58
CA PRO A 84 14.30 -0.99 12.87
C PRO A 84 13.36 -2.00 13.51
N LEU A 85 13.39 -3.23 13.01
CA LEU A 85 12.80 -4.39 13.67
C LEU A 85 13.08 -4.29 15.17
N PRO A 86 12.08 -4.54 16.05
CA PRO A 86 12.34 -4.60 17.47
C PRO A 86 13.47 -5.60 17.66
N VAL A 87 14.63 -5.10 18.09
CA VAL A 87 15.71 -5.94 18.58
C VAL A 87 15.06 -6.72 19.70
N HIS A 88 14.87 -8.03 19.51
CA HIS A 88 14.61 -8.92 20.63
C HIS A 88 15.76 -8.68 21.59
N SER A 89 15.47 -7.88 22.61
CA SER A 89 16.35 -7.66 23.73
C SER A 89 16.23 -8.92 24.57
N ASP A 90 16.78 -10.03 24.05
CA ASP A 90 17.24 -11.14 24.86
C ASP A 90 18.52 -10.68 25.55
N SER A 91 18.35 -9.70 26.44
CA SER A 91 19.25 -9.49 27.56
C SER A 91 18.69 -10.31 28.71
N LEU A 92 19.29 -11.48 28.95
CA LEU A 92 19.28 -12.30 30.17
C LEU A 92 19.92 -13.64 29.76
N GLU A 93 21.09 -14.12 30.19
CA GLU A 93 22.07 -13.74 31.21
C GLU A 93 23.41 -14.37 30.79
N LEU A 94 24.55 -13.68 30.96
CA LEU A 94 25.88 -14.32 30.95
C LEU A 94 26.05 -15.09 32.26
N PRO A 95 26.32 -16.42 32.26
CA PRO A 95 26.61 -17.11 33.50
C PRO A 95 28.07 -16.86 33.91
N GLY A 96 28.25 -16.34 35.12
CA GLY A 96 29.42 -16.64 35.94
C GLY A 96 30.55 -15.61 35.93
N SER A 97 30.32 -14.44 36.52
CA SER A 97 31.38 -13.78 37.30
C SER A 97 31.27 -14.26 38.76
N LEU A 98 31.85 -15.42 39.05
CA LEU A 98 32.14 -15.83 40.43
C LEU A 98 33.53 -15.29 40.79
N GLY A 99 33.52 -14.11 41.41
CA GLY A 99 34.57 -13.73 42.34
C GLY A 99 33.93 -13.64 43.73
N LEU A 100 34.40 -14.48 44.66
CA LEU A 100 34.66 -14.15 46.07
C LEU A 100 35.18 -15.39 46.81
N ASP A 101 36.26 -15.12 47.55
CA ASP A 101 37.03 -15.91 48.53
C ASP A 101 38.01 -16.99 48.05
#